data_AF-A0A6H0ZGT9-F1
#
_entry.id   AF-A0A6H0ZGT9-F1
#
_cell.length_a   1.000
_cell.length_b   1.000
_cell.length_c   1.000
_cell.angle_alpha   90.00
_cell.angle_beta   90.00
_cell.angle_gamma   90.00
#
_symmetry.space_group_name_H-M   'P 1'
#
loop_
_entity.id
_entity.type
_entity.pdbx_description
1 polymer ?
#
loop_
_entity_poly.entity_id
_entity_poly.type
_entity_poly.pdbx_seq_one_letter_code
_entity_poly.pdbx_strand_id
1 'polypeptide(L)'
;MPHNRSLRLGIAAAFICASIAAPAFAGSGGSLPWEGPLEQIQESITGPVAGYIALAAVAIAGGMLIFGGELNDFARRLMYVVLVAGILLGATTIVGLFGSTGASIGIGQFAGQPTTPPTSAEGEGGNG
;
A
#
# COMPACT_ATOMS: atom_id res chain seq x y z
N MET A 1 9.49 15.03 25.26
CA MET A 1 10.12 13.88 24.56
C MET A 1 9.76 13.85 23.05
N PRO A 2 10.29 14.77 22.20
CA PRO A 2 9.97 14.80 20.76
C PRO A 2 10.93 14.00 19.84
N HIS A 3 12.10 13.56 20.35
CA HIS A 3 13.17 12.92 19.57
C HIS A 3 12.73 11.65 18.80
N ASN A 4 11.70 10.96 19.28
CA ASN A 4 11.26 9.70 18.69
C ASN A 4 10.39 9.90 17.43
N ARG A 5 9.74 11.07 17.28
CA ARG A 5 8.94 11.40 16.08
C ARG A 5 9.81 11.90 14.93
N SER A 6 10.82 12.72 15.23
CA SER A 6 11.79 13.20 14.23
C SER A 6 12.63 12.06 13.66
N LEU A 7 13.04 11.09 14.51
CA LEU A 7 13.77 9.90 14.04
C LEU A 7 12.92 9.03 13.10
N ARG A 8 11.63 8.81 13.43
CA ARG A 8 10.70 8.04 12.59
C ARG A 8 10.43 8.71 11.24
N LEU A 9 10.27 10.04 11.24
CA LEU A 9 10.13 10.79 9.98
C LEU A 9 11.41 10.73 9.13
N GLY A 10 12.59 10.82 9.77
CA GLY A 10 13.87 10.74 9.07
C GLY A 10 14.08 9.40 8.35
N ILE A 11 13.73 8.29 9.02
CA ILE A 11 13.83 6.95 8.42
C ILE A 11 12.87 6.78 7.25
N ALA A 12 11.61 7.26 7.39
CA ALA A 12 10.63 7.19 6.31
C ALA A 12 11.05 8.03 5.10
N ALA A 13 11.56 9.24 5.32
CA ALA A 13 12.07 10.11 4.26
C ALA A 13 13.27 9.49 3.53
N ALA A 14 14.19 8.86 4.27
CA ALA A 14 15.33 8.16 3.67
C ALA A 14 14.91 6.97 2.79
N PHE A 15 13.93 6.16 3.24
CA PHE A 15 13.39 5.07 2.45
C PHE A 15 12.68 5.54 1.18
N ILE A 16 11.93 6.65 1.26
CA ILE A 16 11.28 7.24 0.10
C ILE A 16 12.34 7.74 -0.88
N CYS A 17 13.32 8.53 -0.44
CA CYS A 17 14.41 9.01 -1.31
C CYS A 17 15.19 7.86 -1.98
N ALA A 18 15.43 6.75 -1.28
CA ALA A 18 16.06 5.57 -1.86
C ALA A 18 15.19 4.89 -2.93
N SER A 19 13.86 4.91 -2.78
CA SER A 19 12.93 4.28 -3.74
C SER A 19 12.72 5.06 -5.04
N ILE A 20 12.98 6.37 -5.06
CA ILE A 20 12.89 7.25 -6.24
C ILE A 20 14.25 7.53 -6.90
N ALA A 21 15.34 6.96 -6.39
CA ALA A 21 16.65 7.06 -7.02
C ALA A 21 16.67 6.24 -8.33
N ALA A 22 16.31 6.87 -9.43
CA ALA A 22 16.51 6.32 -10.76
C ALA A 22 18.03 6.22 -11.06
N PRO A 23 18.51 5.21 -11.79
CA PRO A 23 19.91 5.14 -12.19
C PRO A 23 20.23 6.31 -13.11
N ALA A 24 21.09 7.22 -12.66
CA ALA A 24 21.65 8.27 -13.50
C ALA A 24 22.73 7.67 -14.39
N PHE A 25 22.34 7.20 -15.58
CA PHE A 25 23.29 6.84 -16.63
C PHE A 25 23.90 8.12 -17.21
N ALA A 26 25.13 8.44 -16.79
CA ALA A 26 25.94 9.45 -17.45
C ALA A 26 26.46 8.86 -18.76
N GLY A 27 25.75 9.15 -19.85
CA GLY A 27 26.14 8.72 -21.19
C GLY A 27 27.32 9.51 -21.75
N SER A 28 28.27 8.76 -22.31
CA SER A 28 29.24 9.10 -23.37
C SER A 28 30.22 10.26 -23.12
N GLY A 29 31.49 9.91 -22.91
CA GLY A 29 32.61 10.87 -22.87
C GLY A 29 34.00 10.29 -23.09
N GLY A 30 34.13 9.17 -23.81
CA GLY A 30 35.41 8.49 -24.02
C GLY A 30 36.52 9.40 -24.56
N SER A 31 37.55 9.66 -23.73
CA SER A 31 38.87 10.13 -24.17
C SER A 31 39.93 10.23 -23.05
N LEU A 32 39.60 9.93 -21.80
CA LEU A 32 40.50 10.19 -20.67
C LEU A 32 40.92 8.88 -19.97
N PRO A 33 42.24 8.62 -19.79
CA PRO A 33 42.73 7.33 -19.26
C PRO A 33 42.29 6.98 -17.82
N TRP A 34 41.66 7.92 -17.12
CA TRP A 34 41.07 7.72 -15.79
C TRP A 34 39.58 7.35 -15.80
N GLU A 35 38.90 7.36 -16.95
CA GLU A 35 37.50 6.91 -17.01
C GLU A 35 37.36 5.41 -16.80
N GLY A 36 38.26 4.58 -17.33
CA GLY A 36 38.19 3.13 -17.16
C GLY A 36 38.17 2.68 -15.68
N PRO A 37 39.08 3.20 -14.83
CA PRO A 37 39.03 2.92 -13.39
C PRO A 37 37.77 3.45 -12.68
N LEU A 38 37.22 4.59 -13.10
CA LEU A 38 35.99 5.14 -12.51
C LEU A 38 34.74 4.37 -12.93
N GLU A 39 34.68 3.93 -14.18
CA GLU A 39 33.62 3.08 -14.72
C GLU A 39 33.64 1.70 -14.06
N GLN A 40 34.82 1.13 -13.84
CA GLN A 40 34.98 -0.13 -13.11
C GLN A 40 34.53 -0.05 -11.65
N ILE A 41 34.72 1.11 -10.98
CA ILE A 41 34.15 1.32 -9.65
C ILE A 41 32.63 1.41 -9.72
N GLN A 42 32.09 2.12 -10.71
CA GLN A 42 30.63 2.22 -10.90
C GLN A 42 30.02 0.84 -11.16
N GLU A 43 30.60 0.04 -12.05
CA GLU A 43 30.23 -1.36 -12.30
C GLU A 43 30.39 -2.24 -11.05
N SER A 44 31.38 -2.00 -10.19
CA SER A 44 31.54 -2.79 -8.96
C SER A 44 30.46 -2.51 -7.91
N ILE A 45 29.91 -1.30 -7.90
CA ILE A 45 28.85 -0.87 -6.96
C ILE A 45 27.46 -1.26 -7.46
N THR A 46 27.23 -1.24 -8.78
CA THR A 46 25.94 -1.60 -9.38
C THR A 46 25.88 -3.01 -9.96
N GLY A 47 27.02 -3.70 -10.07
CA GLY A 47 27.14 -5.01 -10.68
C GLY A 47 26.91 -6.20 -9.74
N PRO A 48 27.10 -7.44 -10.22
CA PRO A 48 26.79 -8.67 -9.49
C PRO A 48 27.52 -8.82 -8.15
N VAL A 49 28.69 -8.20 -8.01
CA VAL A 49 29.50 -8.23 -6.78
C VAL A 49 28.75 -7.61 -5.59
N ALA A 50 28.07 -6.48 -5.81
CA ALA A 50 27.23 -5.85 -4.79
C ALA A 50 26.08 -6.77 -4.36
N GLY A 51 25.51 -7.51 -5.31
CA GLY A 51 24.48 -8.53 -5.03
C GLY A 51 24.98 -9.65 -4.12
N TYR A 52 26.18 -10.19 -4.35
CA TYR A 52 26.77 -11.22 -3.50
C TYR A 52 27.10 -10.72 -2.09
N ILE A 53 27.58 -9.48 -1.97
CA ILE A 53 27.83 -8.84 -0.67
C ILE A 53 26.52 -8.64 0.09
N ALA A 54 25.46 -8.17 -0.59
CA ALA A 54 24.14 -8.02 0.01
C ALA A 54 23.59 -9.36 0.52
N LEU A 55 23.72 -10.44 -0.27
CA LEU A 55 23.31 -11.78 0.13
C LEU A 55 24.08 -12.24 1.39
N ALA A 56 25.41 -12.07 1.40
CA ALA A 56 26.23 -12.41 2.56
C ALA A 56 25.81 -11.61 3.82
N ALA A 57 25.56 -10.31 3.68
CA ALA A 57 25.12 -9.46 4.78
C ALA A 57 23.77 -9.90 5.37
N VAL A 58 22.80 -10.25 4.50
CA VAL A 58 21.48 -10.76 4.93
C VAL A 58 21.62 -12.10 5.66
N ALA A 59 22.46 -13.00 5.17
CA ALA A 59 22.72 -14.29 5.82
C ALA A 59 23.35 -14.11 7.21
N ILE A 60 24.32 -13.21 7.34
CA ILE A 60 24.94 -12.89 8.62
C ILE A 60 23.93 -12.25 9.58
N ALA A 61 23.13 -11.28 9.12
CA ALA A 61 22.10 -10.64 9.95
C ALA A 61 21.04 -11.64 10.42
N GLY A 62 20.58 -12.53 9.54
CA GLY A 62 19.67 -13.63 9.89
C GLY A 62 20.29 -14.63 10.87
N GLY A 63 21.57 -14.98 10.68
CA GLY A 63 22.31 -15.84 11.60
C GLY A 63 22.50 -15.21 12.98
N MET A 64 22.85 -13.92 13.03
CA MET A 64 22.95 -13.16 14.29
C MET A 64 21.62 -13.06 15.00
N LEU A 65 20.50 -12.98 14.26
CA LEU A 65 19.19 -13.06 14.87
C LEU A 65 18.99 -14.40 15.57
N ILE A 66 19.12 -15.51 14.84
CA ILE A 66 18.83 -16.86 15.35
C ILE A 66 19.72 -17.25 16.53
N PHE A 67 21.01 -16.93 16.47
CA PHE A 67 21.99 -17.37 17.47
C PHE A 67 22.43 -16.29 18.47
N GLY A 68 22.13 -15.00 18.22
CA GLY A 68 22.61 -13.88 19.03
C GLY A 68 21.87 -13.64 20.34
N GLY A 69 20.97 -14.53 20.77
CA GLY A 69 20.27 -14.45 22.06
C GLY A 69 19.16 -13.39 22.17
N GLU A 70 19.13 -12.41 21.26
CA GLU A 70 18.14 -11.32 21.24
C GLU A 70 16.90 -11.61 20.36
N LEU A 71 16.79 -12.85 19.85
CA LEU A 71 15.76 -13.30 18.92
C LEU A 71 14.34 -13.01 19.43
N ASN A 72 14.12 -13.17 20.74
CA ASN A 72 12.83 -12.93 21.38
C ASN A 72 12.42 -11.44 21.33
N ASP A 73 13.36 -10.52 21.52
CA ASP A 73 13.10 -9.07 21.44
C ASP A 73 12.90 -8.62 20.00
N PHE A 74 13.70 -9.13 19.06
CA PHE A 74 13.48 -8.85 17.64
C PHE A 74 12.14 -9.39 17.14
N ALA A 75 11.80 -10.64 17.46
CA ALA A 75 10.54 -11.27 17.05
C ALA A 75 9.33 -10.50 17.59
N ARG A 76 9.40 -10.05 18.86
CA ARG A 76 8.38 -9.20 19.46
C ARG A 76 8.20 -7.90 18.69
N ARG A 77 9.31 -7.26 18.30
CA ARG A 77 9.29 -6.00 17.55
C ARG A 77 8.78 -6.18 16.12
N LEU A 78 9.17 -7.28 15.46
CA LEU A 78 8.71 -7.65 14.12
C LEU A 78 7.22 -7.96 14.10
N MET A 79 6.72 -8.67 15.12
CA MET A 79 5.28 -8.94 15.26
C MET A 79 4.47 -7.64 15.31
N TYR A 80 4.90 -6.64 16.08
CA TYR A 80 4.20 -5.34 16.11
C TYR A 80 4.17 -4.66 14.74
N VAL A 81 5.27 -4.69 13.99
CA VAL A 81 5.32 -4.11 12.64
C VAL A 81 4.37 -4.82 11.70
N VAL A 82 4.37 -6.16 11.70
CA VAL A 82 3.50 -6.98 10.85
C VAL A 82 2.03 -6.79 11.22
N LEU A 83 1.70 -6.77 12.52
CA LEU A 83 0.34 -6.58 12.99
C LEU A 83 -0.23 -5.23 12.55
N VAL A 84 0.56 -4.16 12.69
CA VAL A 84 0.15 -2.82 12.23
C VAL A 84 0.00 -2.78 10.71
N ALA A 85 0.98 -3.31 9.97
CA ALA A 85 0.92 -3.35 8.52
C ALA A 85 -0.30 -4.14 8.01
N GLY A 86 -0.59 -5.31 8.61
CA GLY A 86 -1.73 -6.15 8.26
C GLY A 86 -3.07 -5.45 8.52
N ILE A 87 -3.21 -4.75 9.65
CA ILE A 87 -4.41 -3.94 9.92
C ILE A 87 -4.55 -2.83 8.88
N LEU A 88 -3.49 -2.10 8.55
CA LEU A 88 -3.54 -1.02 7.57
C LEU A 88 -3.90 -1.54 6.16
N LEU A 89 -3.36 -2.69 5.76
CA LEU A 89 -3.67 -3.34 4.49
C LEU A 89 -5.13 -3.84 4.43
N GLY A 90 -5.64 -4.40 5.54
CA GLY A 90 -7.02 -4.92 5.62
C GLY A 90 -8.08 -3.87 5.99
N ALA A 91 -7.67 -2.67 6.42
CA ALA A 91 -8.58 -1.64 6.91
C ALA A 91 -9.61 -1.20 5.86
N THR A 92 -9.20 -1.10 4.59
CA THR A 92 -10.11 -0.69 3.49
C THR A 92 -11.21 -1.73 3.28
N THR A 93 -10.89 -3.01 3.38
CA THR A 93 -11.86 -4.11 3.30
C THR A 93 -12.86 -4.04 4.44
N ILE A 94 -12.39 -3.84 5.68
CA ILE A 94 -13.25 -3.72 6.86
C ILE A 94 -14.19 -2.51 6.73
N VAL A 95 -13.67 -1.35 6.32
CA VAL A 95 -14.49 -0.15 6.10
C VAL A 95 -15.52 -0.35 4.99
N GLY A 96 -15.15 -1.06 3.91
CA GLY A 96 -16.08 -1.40 2.83
C GLY A 96 -17.28 -2.25 3.27
N LEU A 97 -17.06 -3.19 4.19
CA LEU A 97 -18.15 -4.03 4.74
C LEU A 97 -19.19 -3.20 5.49
N PHE A 98 -18.77 -2.20 6.26
CA PHE A 98 -19.68 -1.32 6.99
C PHE A 98 -20.20 -0.14 6.16
N GLY A 99 -19.49 0.29 5.11
CA GLY A 99 -19.92 1.36 4.22
C GLY A 99 -20.97 0.93 3.18
N SER A 100 -20.95 -0.34 2.75
CA SER A 100 -21.88 -0.90 1.75
C SER A 100 -23.18 -1.45 2.36
N THR A 101 -23.18 -1.82 3.64
CA THR A 101 -24.38 -2.28 4.36
C THR A 101 -25.22 -1.11 4.93
N GLY A 102 -24.89 0.13 4.55
CA GLY A 102 -25.76 1.28 4.75
C GLY A 102 -26.93 1.17 3.78
N ALA A 103 -28.06 0.65 4.25
CA ALA A 103 -29.28 0.53 3.45
C ALA A 103 -29.57 1.83 2.69
N SER A 104 -29.42 1.83 1.37
CA SER A 104 -30.16 2.76 0.55
C SER A 104 -31.61 2.33 0.69
N ILE A 105 -32.35 2.97 1.60
CA ILE A 105 -33.80 3.00 1.47
C ILE A 105 -34.03 3.59 0.09
N GLY A 106 -34.38 2.73 -0.87
CA GLY A 106 -34.86 3.18 -2.14
C GLY A 106 -35.97 4.16 -1.82
N ILE A 107 -35.81 5.41 -2.21
CA ILE A 107 -36.95 6.27 -2.46
C ILE A 107 -37.72 5.57 -3.58
N GLY A 108 -38.56 4.62 -3.16
CA GLY A 108 -39.51 3.95 -4.02
C GLY A 108 -40.21 5.05 -4.76
N GLN A 109 -40.22 4.90 -6.07
CA GLN A 109 -40.92 5.69 -7.04
C GLN A 109 -42.42 5.72 -6.67
N PHE A 110 -42.81 6.57 -5.72
CA PHE A 110 -44.22 6.80 -5.36
C PHE A 110 -44.76 8.09 -6.01
N ALA A 111 -43.95 8.80 -6.80
CA ALA A 111 -44.40 9.96 -7.55
C ALA A 111 -45.01 9.52 -8.90
N GLY A 112 -46.32 9.28 -8.90
CA GLY A 112 -47.15 9.44 -10.10
C GLY A 112 -47.67 8.15 -10.72
N GLN A 113 -48.50 7.39 -10.01
CA GLN A 113 -49.51 6.58 -10.69
C GLN A 113 -50.78 7.45 -10.85
N PRO A 114 -51.17 7.86 -12.06
CA PRO A 114 -52.45 8.53 -12.28
C PRO A 114 -53.54 7.53 -11.96
N THR A 115 -54.28 7.75 -10.87
CA THR A 115 -55.47 6.97 -10.56
C THR A 115 -56.57 7.34 -11.55
N THR A 116 -56.73 6.55 -12.61
CA THR A 116 -57.98 6.54 -13.38
C THR A 116 -59.05 5.87 -12.52
N PRO A 117 -60.14 6.58 -12.14
CA PRO A 117 -61.18 5.98 -11.31
C PRO A 117 -61.90 4.86 -12.09
N PRO A 118 -62.24 3.74 -11.45
CA PRO A 118 -63.17 2.78 -12.03
C PRO A 118 -64.59 3.31 -11.83
N THR A 119 -65.17 3.95 -12.86
CA THR A 119 -66.63 4.06 -12.92
C THR A 119 -67.14 2.75 -13.50
N SER A 120 -67.39 1.81 -12.59
CA SER A 120 -68.20 0.62 -12.83
C SER A 120 -69.54 1.03 -13.41
N ALA A 121 -69.95 0.33 -14.45
CA ALA A 121 -71.33 0.31 -14.90
C ALA A 121 -72.20 -0.28 -13.77
N GLU A 122 -72.96 0.58 -13.10
CA GLU A 122 -74.08 0.19 -12.24
C GLU A 122 -75.35 0.50 -13.05
N GLY A 123 -76.01 -0.56 -13.53
CA GLY A 123 -77.28 -0.45 -14.23
C GLY A 123 -78.43 -0.48 -13.26
N GLU A 124 -79.38 0.45 -13.42
CA GLU A 124 -80.75 0.45 -12.91
C GLU A 124 -81.42 1.65 -13.65
N GLY A 125 -82.55 1.59 -14.34
CA GLY A 125 -83.74 0.76 -14.15
C GLY A 125 -84.94 1.71 -14.01
N GLY A 126 -85.67 1.96 -15.09
CA GLY A 126 -87.10 2.33 -15.03
C GLY A 126 -87.50 3.82 -15.05
N ASN A 127 -88.58 4.05 -15.82
CA ASN A 127 -89.66 5.03 -15.67
C ASN A 127 -89.63 6.25 -16.60
N GLY A 128 -90.57 6.26 -17.57
CA GLY A 128 -90.96 7.42 -18.36
C GLY A 128 -91.31 7.08 -19.80
#